data_AF-A0A1A8JAF2-F1
#
_entry.id   AF-A0A1A8JAF2-F1
#
_cell.length_a   1.000
_cell.length_b   1.000
_cell.length_c   1.000
_cell.angle_alpha   90.00
_cell.angle_beta   90.00
_cell.angle_gamma   90.00
#
_symmetry.space_group_name_H-M   'P 1'
#
loop_
_entity.id
_entity.type
_entity.pdbx_description
1 polymer ?
#
loop_
_entity_poly.entity_id
_entity_poly.type
_entity_poly.pdbx_seq_one_letter_code
_entity_poly.pdbx_strand_id
1 'polypeptide(L)'
;SHMIEADVIMRGRDPKEPIMAHPPDSDSDITLREWLEQVKVTNKGLKLDFKSLEAVPPSLTLLKEVLAEPSCPVWINADILSGPGGKATPLEPQAFLSAVSGLPGHIVLSLGWTTGWTAATENPGYDWNMVHVMERICRDLKHPVTFPVRAALLAQSFPQLSWLLQQSDRYTLTVWTGRSDAFTLQDLLHYKAEFDISRIYYDLPDPLRAKLCTTSQDDP
;
A
#
# COMPACT_ATOMS: atom_id res chain seq x y z
N SER A 1 -13.42 -6.47 4.49
CA SER A 1 -12.27 -5.53 4.55
C SER A 1 -12.50 -4.50 5.65
N HIS A 2 -11.45 -4.14 6.40
CA HIS A 2 -11.46 -3.05 7.41
C HIS A 2 -11.14 -1.68 6.79
N MET A 3 -10.58 -1.67 5.58
CA MET A 3 -10.23 -0.48 4.80
C MET A 3 -11.03 -0.44 3.49
N ILE A 4 -11.39 0.75 3.02
CA ILE A 4 -11.88 1.01 1.66
C ILE A 4 -10.77 1.75 0.91
N GLU A 5 -10.47 1.27 -0.29
CA GLU A 5 -9.39 1.79 -1.12
C GLU A 5 -9.94 2.54 -2.35
N ALA A 6 -9.23 3.58 -2.75
CA ALA A 6 -9.44 4.29 -4.00
C ALA A 6 -8.12 4.43 -4.75
N ASP A 7 -8.05 3.92 -5.98
CA ASP A 7 -7.02 4.31 -6.94
C ASP A 7 -7.29 5.75 -7.39
N VAL A 8 -6.32 6.64 -7.21
CA VAL A 8 -6.48 8.07 -7.47
C VAL A 8 -5.55 8.53 -8.60
N ILE A 9 -6.15 9.13 -9.63
CA ILE A 9 -5.45 9.86 -10.68
C ILE A 9 -6.01 11.28 -10.84
N MET A 10 -5.25 12.14 -11.51
CA MET A 10 -5.74 13.41 -12.01
C MET A 10 -6.45 13.17 -13.34
N ARG A 11 -7.68 13.67 -13.50
CA ARG A 11 -8.45 13.52 -14.73
C ARG A 11 -7.66 14.05 -15.95
N GLY A 12 -7.67 13.28 -17.03
CA GLY A 12 -6.98 13.64 -18.27
C GLY A 12 -7.55 14.86 -19.00
N ARG A 13 -8.83 15.18 -18.78
CA ARG A 13 -9.61 16.25 -19.43
C ARG A 13 -10.22 17.22 -18.42
N ASP A 14 -10.77 18.33 -18.91
CA ASP A 14 -11.50 19.29 -18.07
C ASP A 14 -12.86 18.71 -17.60
N PRO A 15 -13.26 18.99 -16.34
CA PRO A 15 -12.48 19.71 -15.33
C PRO A 15 -11.32 18.86 -14.79
N LYS A 16 -10.13 19.47 -14.61
CA LYS A 16 -8.97 18.84 -13.99
C LYS A 16 -9.19 18.63 -12.49
N GLU A 17 -9.60 17.42 -12.12
CA GLU A 17 -9.86 17.05 -10.73
C GLU A 17 -9.42 15.61 -10.40
N PRO A 18 -9.19 15.28 -9.11
CA PRO A 18 -8.92 13.92 -8.69
C PRO A 18 -10.14 13.02 -8.86
N ILE A 19 -9.92 11.85 -9.46
CA ILE A 19 -10.96 10.87 -9.77
C ILE A 19 -10.51 9.47 -9.36
N MET A 20 -11.50 8.59 -9.21
CA MET A 20 -11.26 7.17 -8.94
C MET A 20 -11.02 6.39 -10.22
N ALA A 21 -9.77 6.15 -10.58
CA ALA A 21 -9.42 5.30 -11.71
C ALA A 21 -8.04 4.65 -11.53
N HIS A 22 -7.89 3.46 -12.11
CA HIS A 22 -6.64 2.72 -12.14
C HIS A 22 -6.13 2.62 -13.58
N PRO A 23 -4.85 2.95 -13.86
CA PRO A 23 -4.30 2.80 -15.20
C PRO A 23 -4.55 1.39 -15.81
N PRO A 24 -4.88 1.29 -17.11
CA PRO A 24 -4.76 2.31 -18.14
C PRO A 24 -5.93 3.31 -18.22
N ASP A 25 -6.93 3.20 -17.35
CA ASP A 25 -8.05 4.14 -17.34
C ASP A 25 -7.54 5.53 -16.91
N SER A 26 -7.94 6.55 -17.66
CA SER A 26 -7.55 7.96 -17.44
C SER A 26 -8.74 8.86 -17.10
N ASP A 27 -9.93 8.26 -16.96
CA ASP A 27 -11.16 8.92 -16.57
C ASP A 27 -12.09 7.99 -15.79
N SER A 28 -13.06 8.58 -15.08
CA SER A 28 -14.05 7.89 -14.28
C SER A 28 -15.26 8.79 -14.03
N ASP A 29 -16.42 8.17 -13.93
CA ASP A 29 -17.68 8.81 -13.53
C ASP A 29 -17.72 9.13 -12.03
N ILE A 30 -16.71 8.69 -11.27
CA ILE A 30 -16.63 8.89 -9.82
C ILE A 30 -15.47 9.83 -9.51
N THR A 31 -15.78 11.04 -9.04
CA THR A 31 -14.78 11.96 -8.49
C THR A 31 -14.30 11.48 -7.12
N LEU A 32 -13.08 11.87 -6.73
CA LEU A 32 -12.59 11.56 -5.38
C LEU A 32 -13.46 12.22 -4.30
N ARG A 33 -13.97 13.44 -4.55
CA ARG A 33 -14.86 14.13 -3.60
C ARG A 33 -16.12 13.32 -3.33
N GLU A 34 -16.81 12.88 -4.39
CA GLU A 34 -18.04 12.08 -4.25
C GLU A 34 -17.76 10.80 -3.48
N TRP A 35 -16.66 10.12 -3.79
CA TRP A 35 -16.28 8.92 -3.07
C TRP A 35 -15.96 9.19 -1.59
N LEU A 36 -15.22 10.26 -1.27
CA LEU A 36 -14.92 10.62 0.12
C LEU A 36 -16.19 10.89 0.95
N GLU A 37 -17.18 11.58 0.37
CA GLU A 37 -18.47 11.81 1.03
C GLU A 37 -19.24 10.50 1.30
N GLN A 38 -19.14 9.52 0.40
CA GLN A 38 -19.74 8.20 0.60
C GLN A 38 -18.98 7.37 1.65
N VAL A 39 -17.64 7.41 1.66
CA VAL A 39 -16.84 6.64 2.63
C VAL A 39 -17.00 7.18 4.03
N LYS A 40 -17.14 8.50 4.19
CA LYS A 40 -17.35 9.18 5.47
C LYS A 40 -18.45 8.56 6.31
N VAL A 41 -19.54 8.08 5.70
CA VAL A 41 -20.68 7.50 6.43
C VAL A 41 -20.50 6.01 6.78
N THR A 42 -19.45 5.35 6.28
CA THR A 42 -19.22 3.90 6.48
C THR A 42 -18.44 3.56 7.75
N ASN A 43 -17.76 4.54 8.35
CA ASN A 43 -16.84 4.38 9.48
C ASN A 43 -15.74 3.30 9.28
N LYS A 44 -15.41 2.97 8.03
CA LYS A 44 -14.28 2.11 7.67
C LYS A 44 -13.03 2.96 7.48
N GLY A 45 -11.85 2.37 7.68
CA GLY A 45 -10.61 3.05 7.35
C GLY A 45 -10.48 3.29 5.84
N LEU A 46 -9.62 4.21 5.45
CA LEU A 46 -9.52 4.72 4.09
C LEU A 46 -8.08 4.62 3.59
N LYS A 47 -7.90 4.15 2.36
CA LYS A 47 -6.60 4.06 1.69
C LYS A 47 -6.68 4.76 0.33
N LEU A 48 -5.92 5.83 0.16
CA LEU A 48 -5.79 6.52 -1.14
C LEU A 48 -4.54 5.99 -1.84
N ASP A 49 -4.71 5.25 -2.92
CA ASP A 49 -3.64 4.70 -3.74
C ASP A 49 -3.36 5.60 -4.95
N PHE A 50 -2.36 6.46 -4.81
CA PHE A 50 -2.02 7.43 -5.83
C PHE A 50 -1.29 6.79 -7.01
N LYS A 51 -1.90 6.92 -8.19
CA LYS A 51 -1.32 6.50 -9.48
C LYS A 51 -0.78 7.68 -10.29
N SER A 52 -1.03 8.91 -9.85
CA SER A 52 -0.45 10.12 -10.44
C SER A 52 -0.06 11.13 -9.37
N LEU A 53 1.13 11.71 -9.50
CA LEU A 53 1.66 12.70 -8.55
C LEU A 53 0.84 14.00 -8.55
N GLU A 54 0.33 14.42 -9.72
CA GLU A 54 -0.47 15.64 -9.88
C GLU A 54 -1.75 15.61 -9.02
N ALA A 55 -2.31 14.41 -8.79
CA ALA A 55 -3.51 14.24 -7.97
C ALA A 55 -3.24 14.40 -6.47
N VAL A 56 -1.99 14.30 -6.00
CA VAL A 56 -1.68 14.23 -4.57
C VAL A 56 -2.12 15.52 -3.85
N PRO A 57 -1.61 16.73 -4.19
CA PRO A 57 -2.01 17.93 -3.47
C PRO A 57 -3.53 18.21 -3.44
N PRO A 58 -4.27 18.18 -4.57
CA PRO A 58 -5.71 18.43 -4.53
C PRO A 58 -6.48 17.36 -3.76
N SER A 59 -6.04 16.09 -3.80
CA SER A 59 -6.67 15.01 -3.03
C SER A 59 -6.48 15.19 -1.52
N LEU A 60 -5.30 15.63 -1.08
CA LEU A 60 -5.05 15.92 0.34
C LEU A 60 -5.86 17.13 0.83
N THR A 61 -6.09 18.12 -0.03
CA THR A 61 -7.02 19.23 0.25
C THR A 61 -8.45 18.71 0.43
N LEU A 62 -8.94 17.90 -0.52
CA LEU A 62 -10.27 17.28 -0.42
C LEU A 62 -10.42 16.42 0.84
N LEU A 63 -9.40 15.64 1.18
CA LEU A 63 -9.37 14.82 2.38
C LEU A 63 -9.58 15.66 3.64
N LYS A 64 -8.87 16.80 3.76
CA LYS A 64 -9.01 17.73 4.90
C LYS A 64 -10.39 18.40 4.95
N GLU A 65 -10.96 18.73 3.79
CA GLU A 65 -12.28 19.35 3.70
C GLU A 65 -13.41 18.39 4.10
N VAL A 66 -13.37 17.16 3.57
CA VAL A 66 -14.46 16.17 3.75
C VAL A 66 -14.32 15.43 5.09
N LEU A 67 -13.09 15.11 5.49
CA LEU A 67 -12.72 14.32 6.68
C LEU A 67 -11.84 15.15 7.64
N ALA A 68 -12.29 16.34 8.03
CA ALA A 68 -11.56 17.25 8.92
C ALA A 68 -11.06 16.59 10.22
N GLU A 69 -11.84 15.65 10.78
CA GLU A 69 -11.45 14.77 11.88
C GLU A 69 -11.84 13.33 11.53
N PRO A 70 -10.95 12.55 10.89
CA PRO A 70 -11.25 11.17 10.56
C PRO A 70 -11.42 10.37 11.85
N SER A 71 -12.59 9.77 12.07
CA SER A 71 -12.80 8.79 13.13
C SER A 71 -12.14 7.43 12.82
N CYS A 72 -11.57 7.29 11.62
CA CYS A 72 -11.05 6.06 11.07
C CYS A 72 -9.60 6.22 10.58
N PRO A 73 -8.83 5.12 10.49
CA PRO A 73 -7.47 5.17 9.97
C PRO A 73 -7.43 5.64 8.53
N VAL A 74 -6.49 6.53 8.21
CA VAL A 74 -6.26 7.02 6.84
C VAL A 74 -4.83 6.65 6.40
N TRP A 75 -4.75 6.01 5.24
CA TRP A 75 -3.52 5.54 4.62
C TRP A 75 -3.31 6.27 3.29
N ILE A 76 -2.09 6.75 3.08
CA ILE A 76 -1.68 7.41 1.84
C ILE A 76 -0.68 6.50 1.15
N ASN A 77 -1.12 5.85 0.07
CA ASN A 77 -0.38 4.82 -0.65
C ASN A 77 0.20 5.35 -1.95
N ALA A 78 1.43 4.97 -2.26
CA ALA A 78 2.01 5.11 -3.59
C ALA A 78 3.17 4.14 -3.80
N ASP A 79 3.31 3.66 -5.04
CA ASP A 79 4.53 3.01 -5.50
C ASP A 79 5.56 4.08 -5.89
N ILE A 80 6.57 4.29 -5.05
CA ILE A 80 7.60 5.33 -5.24
C ILE A 80 8.94 4.75 -5.74
N LEU A 81 9.10 3.43 -5.72
CA LEU A 81 10.30 2.76 -6.21
C LEU A 81 9.97 1.69 -7.25
N SER A 82 10.94 1.36 -8.10
CA SER A 82 10.83 0.19 -8.98
C SER A 82 11.14 -1.08 -8.18
N GLY A 83 10.29 -2.09 -8.30
CA GLY A 83 10.42 -3.36 -7.61
C GLY A 83 10.47 -4.56 -8.56
N PRO A 84 10.36 -5.78 -8.01
CA PRO A 84 10.55 -7.00 -8.77
C PRO A 84 9.45 -7.16 -9.83
N GLY A 85 9.87 -7.37 -11.08
CA GLY A 85 8.96 -7.54 -12.23
C GLY A 85 8.12 -6.30 -12.57
N GLY A 86 8.30 -5.17 -11.87
CA GLY A 86 7.54 -3.94 -12.08
C GLY A 86 7.78 -3.35 -13.46
N LYS A 87 6.69 -3.04 -14.17
CA LYS A 87 6.73 -2.38 -15.50
C LYS A 87 6.21 -0.96 -15.48
N ALA A 88 5.42 -0.61 -14.46
CA ALA A 88 4.91 0.74 -14.29
C ALA A 88 6.05 1.67 -13.84
N THR A 89 5.97 2.93 -14.27
CA THR A 89 6.85 3.99 -13.76
C THR A 89 6.39 4.37 -12.36
N PRO A 90 7.26 4.27 -11.33
CA PRO A 90 6.91 4.71 -9.98
C PRO A 90 6.71 6.23 -9.94
N LEU A 91 5.98 6.71 -8.93
CA LEU A 91 5.95 8.13 -8.61
C LEU A 91 7.32 8.59 -8.11
N GLU A 92 7.71 9.83 -8.42
CA GLU A 92 8.99 10.36 -7.99
C GLU A 92 9.03 10.48 -6.44
N PRO A 93 9.95 9.81 -5.74
CA PRO A 93 9.96 9.73 -4.28
C PRO A 93 9.97 11.09 -3.58
N GLN A 94 10.85 12.00 -4.00
CA GLN A 94 11.08 13.26 -3.28
C GLN A 94 9.86 14.17 -3.38
N ALA A 95 9.24 14.24 -4.55
CA ALA A 95 8.06 15.04 -4.81
C ALA A 95 6.84 14.48 -4.08
N PHE A 96 6.66 13.15 -4.08
CA PHE A 96 5.59 12.51 -3.31
C PHE A 96 5.75 12.79 -1.80
N LEU A 97 6.94 12.54 -1.24
CA LEU A 97 7.20 12.77 0.19
C LEU A 97 7.08 14.24 0.58
N SER A 98 7.51 15.15 -0.29
CA SER A 98 7.33 16.60 -0.06
C SER A 98 5.86 16.96 0.01
N ALA A 99 5.02 16.40 -0.87
CA ALA A 99 3.58 16.66 -0.89
C ALA A 99 2.84 16.14 0.36
N VAL A 100 3.28 15.02 0.94
CA VAL A 100 2.65 14.41 2.12
C VAL A 100 3.29 14.83 3.46
N SER A 101 4.38 15.59 3.43
CA SER A 101 5.17 15.97 4.63
C SER A 101 4.35 16.71 5.70
N GLY A 102 3.35 17.49 5.29
CA GLY A 102 2.48 18.27 6.17
C GLY A 102 1.27 17.51 6.73
N LEU A 103 1.19 16.20 6.52
CA LEU A 103 0.09 15.38 7.04
C LEU A 103 0.22 15.13 8.54
N PRO A 104 -0.90 14.99 9.27
CA PRO A 104 -0.89 14.64 10.68
C PRO A 104 -0.09 13.35 10.96
N GLY A 105 0.61 13.30 12.11
CA GLY A 105 1.51 12.20 12.44
C GLY A 105 0.84 10.82 12.62
N HIS A 106 -0.48 10.75 12.73
CA HIS A 106 -1.23 9.50 12.81
C HIS A 106 -1.59 8.91 11.43
N ILE A 107 -1.38 9.66 10.33
CA ILE A 107 -1.57 9.15 8.98
C ILE A 107 -0.49 8.12 8.68
N VAL A 108 -0.89 6.97 8.13
CA VAL A 108 0.04 5.92 7.72
C VAL A 108 0.47 6.18 6.27
N LEU A 109 1.78 6.19 6.04
CA LEU A 109 2.32 6.21 4.69
C LEU A 109 2.53 4.77 4.21
N SER A 110 1.85 4.39 3.13
CA SER A 110 1.99 3.07 2.50
C SER A 110 2.90 3.20 1.28
N LEU A 111 4.20 2.97 1.48
CA LEU A 111 5.24 3.29 0.50
C LEU A 111 5.73 2.03 -0.19
N GLY A 112 5.37 1.89 -1.46
CA GLY A 112 5.51 0.67 -2.22
C GLY A 112 6.59 0.68 -3.29
N TRP A 113 6.68 -0.48 -3.92
CA TRP A 113 7.40 -0.65 -5.17
C TRP A 113 6.42 -1.05 -6.27
N THR A 114 6.65 -0.59 -7.49
CA THR A 114 5.97 -1.17 -8.65
C THR A 114 6.41 -2.63 -8.76
N THR A 115 5.45 -3.54 -8.91
CA THR A 115 5.72 -4.98 -8.98
C THR A 115 5.02 -5.62 -10.16
N GLY A 116 5.53 -6.75 -10.60
CA GLY A 116 4.88 -7.60 -11.58
C GLY A 116 5.07 -9.07 -11.21
N TRP A 117 4.12 -9.88 -11.66
CA TRP A 117 4.17 -11.32 -11.51
C TRP A 117 3.76 -11.95 -12.85
N THR A 118 4.48 -12.99 -13.25
CA THR A 118 4.21 -13.74 -14.47
C THR A 118 4.03 -15.22 -14.13
N ALA A 119 2.97 -15.83 -14.68
CA ALA A 119 2.67 -17.23 -14.46
C ALA A 119 3.72 -18.15 -15.10
N ALA A 120 3.98 -19.28 -14.44
CA ALA A 120 4.92 -20.31 -14.92
C ALA A 120 6.37 -19.82 -15.15
N THR A 121 6.76 -18.73 -14.52
CA THR A 121 8.14 -18.24 -14.47
C THR A 121 8.61 -18.09 -13.04
N GLU A 122 9.91 -18.18 -12.81
CA GLU A 122 10.49 -17.74 -11.54
C GLU A 122 10.37 -16.22 -11.44
N ASN A 123 9.67 -15.77 -10.40
CA ASN A 123 9.49 -14.35 -10.12
C ASN A 123 10.49 -13.95 -9.02
N PRO A 124 11.37 -12.97 -9.27
CA PRO A 124 12.30 -12.52 -8.25
C PRO A 124 11.56 -11.83 -7.11
N GLY A 125 12.10 -11.97 -5.90
CA GLY A 125 11.67 -11.22 -4.72
C GLY A 125 12.29 -9.82 -4.65
N TYR A 126 11.98 -9.11 -3.58
CA TYR A 126 12.60 -7.86 -3.18
C TYR A 126 14.05 -8.12 -2.77
N ASP A 127 15.00 -7.51 -3.49
CA ASP A 127 16.42 -7.69 -3.21
C ASP A 127 16.95 -6.73 -2.13
N TRP A 128 18.22 -6.92 -1.73
CA TRP A 128 18.88 -6.09 -0.73
C TRP A 128 18.95 -4.62 -1.11
N ASN A 129 19.21 -4.31 -2.39
CA ASN A 129 19.29 -2.94 -2.84
C ASN A 129 17.91 -2.26 -2.73
N MET A 130 16.83 -2.94 -3.10
CA MET A 130 15.46 -2.45 -2.99
C MET A 130 15.11 -2.05 -1.55
N VAL A 131 15.37 -2.93 -0.57
CA VAL A 131 15.05 -2.64 0.83
C VAL A 131 15.97 -1.59 1.46
N HIS A 132 17.26 -1.55 1.09
CA HIS A 132 18.17 -0.51 1.55
C HIS A 132 17.79 0.88 1.03
N VAL A 133 17.37 0.97 -0.24
CA VAL A 133 16.90 2.25 -0.82
C VAL A 133 15.62 2.70 -0.13
N MET A 134 14.67 1.80 0.09
CA MET A 134 13.43 2.12 0.81
C MET A 134 13.70 2.58 2.25
N GLU A 135 14.56 1.86 2.99
CA GLU A 135 14.97 2.25 4.34
C GLU A 135 15.56 3.65 4.37
N ARG A 136 16.50 3.96 3.47
CA ARG A 136 17.14 5.28 3.40
C ARG A 136 16.12 6.40 3.17
N ILE A 137 15.11 6.15 2.33
CA ILE A 137 14.03 7.11 2.07
C ILE A 137 13.15 7.30 3.31
N CYS A 138 12.87 6.21 4.05
CA CYS A 138 11.91 6.22 5.14
C CYS A 138 12.50 6.59 6.52
N ARG A 139 13.82 6.51 6.68
CA ARG A 139 14.54 6.65 7.95
C ARG A 139 14.13 7.87 8.75
N ASP A 140 14.06 9.02 8.08
CA ASP A 140 13.83 10.31 8.74
C ASP A 140 12.35 10.69 8.84
N LEU A 141 11.45 9.92 8.20
CA LEU A 141 10.01 10.12 8.30
C LEU A 141 9.54 9.96 9.75
N LYS A 142 8.49 10.67 10.12
CA LYS A 142 7.89 10.61 11.47
C LYS A 142 6.60 9.80 11.53
N HIS A 143 5.94 9.67 10.39
CA HIS A 143 4.72 8.89 10.23
C HIS A 143 4.98 7.37 10.44
N PRO A 144 3.97 6.59 10.86
CA PRO A 144 3.96 5.15 10.65
C PRO A 144 4.13 4.84 9.17
N VAL A 145 4.91 3.82 8.85
CA VAL A 145 5.16 3.40 7.47
C VAL A 145 4.77 1.94 7.31
N THR A 146 3.96 1.64 6.30
CA THR A 146 3.71 0.27 5.87
C THR A 146 4.28 0.06 4.47
N PHE A 147 4.87 -1.09 4.22
CA PHE A 147 5.42 -1.45 2.93
C PHE A 147 4.46 -2.43 2.24
N PRO A 148 3.72 -2.02 1.19
CA PRO A 148 2.86 -2.91 0.44
C PRO A 148 3.73 -3.90 -0.35
N VAL A 149 3.66 -5.17 0.02
CA VAL A 149 4.42 -6.27 -0.58
C VAL A 149 3.48 -7.30 -1.22
N ARG A 150 3.82 -7.73 -2.44
CA ARG A 150 3.00 -8.68 -3.19
C ARG A 150 3.20 -10.09 -2.66
N ALA A 151 2.12 -10.75 -2.26
CA ALA A 151 2.07 -12.10 -1.69
C ALA A 151 2.95 -13.13 -2.43
N ALA A 152 2.88 -13.12 -3.76
CA ALA A 152 3.61 -14.05 -4.62
C ALA A 152 5.13 -13.86 -4.68
N LEU A 153 5.67 -12.82 -4.05
CA LEU A 153 7.11 -12.49 -4.05
C LEU A 153 7.75 -12.63 -2.65
N LEU A 154 6.96 -12.91 -1.60
CA LEU A 154 7.47 -12.93 -0.23
C LEU A 154 8.44 -14.09 0.03
N ALA A 155 8.19 -15.27 -0.52
CA ALA A 155 9.02 -16.46 -0.30
C ALA A 155 10.50 -16.22 -0.65
N GLN A 156 10.76 -15.40 -1.66
CA GLN A 156 12.12 -15.08 -2.12
C GLN A 156 12.79 -13.94 -1.33
N SER A 157 12.04 -13.28 -0.43
CA SER A 157 12.41 -11.97 0.13
C SER A 157 12.45 -11.94 1.66
N PHE A 158 12.40 -13.11 2.32
CA PHE A 158 12.31 -13.17 3.77
C PHE A 158 13.46 -12.42 4.47
N PRO A 159 14.75 -12.71 4.20
CA PRO A 159 15.84 -11.98 4.86
C PRO A 159 15.78 -10.47 4.67
N GLN A 160 15.43 -10.00 3.47
CA GLN A 160 15.42 -8.60 3.09
C GLN A 160 14.27 -7.84 3.77
N LEU A 161 13.05 -8.38 3.70
CA LEU A 161 11.88 -7.76 4.33
C LEU A 161 11.95 -7.85 5.86
N SER A 162 12.50 -8.95 6.39
CA SER A 162 12.75 -9.09 7.84
C SER A 162 13.75 -8.06 8.34
N TRP A 163 14.86 -7.86 7.61
CA TRP A 163 15.81 -6.81 7.93
C TRP A 163 15.15 -5.42 7.88
N LEU A 164 14.36 -5.13 6.84
CA LEU A 164 13.68 -3.84 6.70
C LEU A 164 12.78 -3.55 7.90
N LEU A 165 11.98 -4.53 8.34
CA LEU A 165 11.14 -4.41 9.53
C LEU A 165 11.94 -4.17 10.82
N GLN A 166 13.17 -4.65 10.95
CA GLN A 166 13.98 -4.44 12.15
C GLN A 166 14.51 -3.00 12.27
N GLN A 167 14.45 -2.20 11.21
CA GLN A 167 15.05 -0.85 11.19
C GLN A 167 14.25 0.18 11.98
N SER A 168 12.94 -0.04 12.18
CA SER A 168 12.09 0.81 13.02
C SER A 168 10.84 0.05 13.47
N ASP A 169 10.41 0.31 14.70
CA ASP A 169 9.11 -0.08 15.25
C ASP A 169 7.91 0.51 14.49
N ARG A 170 8.10 1.66 13.82
CA ARG A 170 7.09 2.29 12.95
C ARG A 170 6.84 1.54 11.65
N TYR A 171 7.69 0.60 11.29
CA TYR A 171 7.62 -0.12 10.02
C TYR A 171 6.70 -1.33 10.12
N THR A 172 5.89 -1.57 9.11
CA THR A 172 5.01 -2.73 8.99
C THR A 172 4.98 -3.22 7.54
N LEU A 173 4.46 -4.43 7.31
CA LEU A 173 4.15 -4.91 5.96
C LEU A 173 2.66 -4.88 5.70
N THR A 174 2.27 -4.53 4.48
CA THR A 174 0.92 -4.74 3.95
C THR A 174 1.00 -5.77 2.84
N VAL A 175 0.57 -7.00 3.11
CA VAL A 175 0.60 -8.09 2.15
C VAL A 175 -0.64 -8.03 1.28
N TRP A 176 -0.46 -7.84 -0.03
CA TRP A 176 -1.55 -7.77 -1.00
C TRP A 176 -1.36 -8.80 -2.13
N THR A 177 -2.41 -9.08 -2.89
CA THR A 177 -2.33 -10.02 -4.03
C THR A 177 -3.12 -9.51 -5.23
N GLY A 178 -2.54 -9.66 -6.42
CA GLY A 178 -3.23 -9.44 -7.69
C GLY A 178 -4.17 -10.60 -8.03
N ARG A 179 -5.17 -10.32 -8.87
CA ARG A 179 -6.20 -11.31 -9.25
C ARG A 179 -5.66 -12.61 -9.85
N SER A 180 -4.54 -12.53 -10.56
CA SER A 180 -3.92 -13.65 -11.26
C SER A 180 -2.70 -14.22 -10.54
N ASP A 181 -2.29 -13.62 -9.42
CA ASP A 181 -1.12 -14.07 -8.68
C ASP A 181 -1.36 -15.48 -8.13
N ALA A 182 -0.32 -16.31 -8.15
CA ALA A 182 -0.32 -17.61 -7.47
C ALA A 182 0.78 -17.64 -6.41
N PHE A 183 0.42 -18.08 -5.21
CA PHE A 183 1.32 -18.26 -4.08
C PHE A 183 0.74 -19.29 -3.11
N THR A 184 1.57 -19.84 -2.23
CA THR A 184 1.11 -20.78 -1.20
C THR A 184 0.96 -20.07 0.13
N LEU A 185 -0.01 -20.50 0.96
CA LEU A 185 -0.14 -19.93 2.31
C LEU A 185 1.10 -20.17 3.17
N GLN A 186 1.84 -21.25 2.90
CA GLN A 186 3.09 -21.57 3.58
C GLN A 186 4.12 -20.45 3.44
N ASP A 187 4.14 -19.76 2.30
CA ASP A 187 5.02 -18.63 2.02
C ASP A 187 4.79 -17.46 2.99
N LEU A 188 3.59 -17.35 3.56
CA LEU A 188 3.20 -16.31 4.51
C LEU A 188 3.38 -16.75 5.97
N LEU A 189 3.36 -18.06 6.26
CA LEU A 189 3.46 -18.58 7.63
C LEU A 189 4.81 -18.25 8.27
N HIS A 190 5.89 -18.19 7.50
CA HIS A 190 7.20 -17.87 8.05
C HIS A 190 7.26 -16.45 8.63
N TYR A 191 6.66 -15.49 7.93
CA TYR A 191 6.53 -14.11 8.42
C TYR A 191 5.64 -14.03 9.66
N LYS A 192 4.58 -14.83 9.70
CA LYS A 192 3.68 -14.87 10.85
C LYS A 192 4.32 -15.48 12.10
N ALA A 193 5.20 -16.46 11.93
CA ALA A 193 5.92 -17.07 13.04
C ALA A 193 6.99 -16.14 13.62
N GLU A 194 7.64 -15.33 12.77
CA GLU A 194 8.73 -14.45 13.17
C GLU A 194 8.27 -13.08 13.71
N PHE A 195 7.17 -12.53 13.17
CA PHE A 195 6.72 -11.19 13.51
C PHE A 195 5.41 -11.18 14.29
N ASP A 196 5.32 -10.26 15.25
CA ASP A 196 4.07 -9.96 15.94
C ASP A 196 2.95 -9.64 14.92
N ILE A 197 1.75 -10.13 15.19
CA ILE A 197 0.60 -10.00 14.29
C ILE A 197 0.25 -8.54 13.98
N SER A 198 0.58 -7.60 14.86
CA SER A 198 0.40 -6.17 14.62
C SER A 198 1.35 -5.59 13.57
N ARG A 199 2.43 -6.29 13.22
CA ARG A 199 3.43 -5.83 12.25
C ARG A 199 3.10 -6.15 10.80
N ILE A 200 2.10 -6.99 10.56
CA ILE A 200 1.72 -7.42 9.21
C ILE A 200 0.21 -7.29 9.03
N TYR A 201 -0.18 -6.40 8.12
CA TYR A 201 -1.55 -6.28 7.64
C TYR A 201 -1.73 -7.15 6.39
N TYR A 202 -2.77 -7.98 6.38
CA TYR A 202 -3.09 -8.84 5.23
C TYR A 202 -4.27 -8.26 4.44
N ASP A 203 -3.96 -7.55 3.36
CA ASP A 203 -4.92 -7.04 2.37
C ASP A 203 -5.21 -8.12 1.31
N LEU A 204 -5.82 -9.22 1.79
CA LEU A 204 -6.13 -10.40 0.99
C LEU A 204 -7.65 -10.65 0.94
N PRO A 205 -8.14 -11.36 -0.09
CA PRO A 205 -9.52 -11.85 -0.14
C PRO A 205 -9.92 -12.62 1.13
N ASP A 206 -11.18 -12.45 1.56
CA ASP A 206 -11.69 -13.01 2.82
C ASP A 206 -11.41 -14.53 3.00
N PRO A 207 -11.55 -15.40 1.98
CA PRO A 207 -11.24 -16.83 2.13
C PRO A 207 -9.77 -17.11 2.46
N LEU A 208 -8.84 -16.30 1.94
CA LEU A 208 -7.41 -16.45 2.19
C LEU A 208 -7.06 -15.93 3.59
N ARG A 209 -7.62 -14.79 3.99
CA ARG A 209 -7.43 -14.26 5.36
C ARG A 209 -7.96 -15.22 6.41
N ALA A 210 -9.13 -15.81 6.20
CA ALA A 210 -9.72 -16.77 7.14
C ALA A 210 -8.79 -17.98 7.36
N LYS A 211 -8.24 -18.54 6.28
CA LYS A 211 -7.27 -19.65 6.36
C LYS A 211 -5.99 -19.26 7.10
N LEU A 212 -5.48 -18.05 6.88
CA LEU A 212 -4.33 -17.54 7.63
C LEU A 212 -4.63 -17.43 9.12
N CYS A 213 -5.83 -17.01 9.51
CA CYS A 213 -6.21 -16.93 10.93
C CYS A 213 -6.36 -18.30 11.59
N THR A 214 -6.88 -19.31 10.87
CA THR A 214 -7.09 -20.66 11.43
C THR A 214 -5.79 -21.44 11.64
N THR A 215 -4.79 -21.27 10.77
CA THR A 215 -3.49 -21.97 10.91
C THR A 215 -2.66 -21.51 12.12
N SER A 216 -3.09 -20.48 12.86
CA SER A 216 -2.49 -20.08 14.15
C SER A 216 -2.95 -20.92 15.34
N GLN A 217 -4.09 -21.63 15.21
CA GLN A 217 -4.74 -22.31 16.33
C GLN A 217 -4.41 -23.81 16.42
N ASP A 218 -3.65 -24.33 15.45
CA ASP A 218 -3.35 -25.77 15.34
C ASP A 218 -1.89 -26.14 15.68
N ASP A 219 -1.09 -25.23 16.25
CA ASP A 219 0.20 -25.59 16.84
C ASP A 219 0.03 -25.88 18.36
N PRO A 220 0.32 -27.12 18.83
CA PRO A 220 0.21 -27.50 20.25
C PRO A 220 1.31 -26.91 21.14
#